data_AF-A0A5J4L8Z1-F1
#
_entry.id   AF-A0A5J4L8Z1-F1
#
_cell.length_a   1.000
_cell.length_b   1.000
_cell.length_c   1.000
_cell.angle_alpha   90.00
_cell.angle_beta   90.00
_cell.angle_gamma   90.00
#
_symmetry.space_group_name_H-M   'P 1'
#
loop_
_entity.id
_entity.type
_entity.pdbx_description
1 polymer ?
#
loop_
_entity_poly.entity_id
_entity_poly.type
_entity_poly.pdbx_seq_one_letter_code
_entity_poly.pdbx_strand_id
1 'polypeptide(L)'
;MSSGSELAIHADLADAMRQQALQAGANSPDVRGSDWRQAIVSTVGTDGTVVTSDGIIARRMATYVTPTAGETIVVSISSSGNWLAHGRIAPVTTAGTWQTLTLSGGWTTFGSPYWTPSYRINGDGTVSLSGLAKAPASAATPQTLCTLPAAITPTSKSRFPTEVANGVHGALDINVSGALQIQDYSGNAGWAGLDGVQYRLT
;
A
#
# COMPACT_ATOMS: atom_id res chain seq x y z
N MET A 1 39.61 16.94 -57.37
CA MET A 1 38.42 16.28 -56.78
C MET A 1 38.68 15.64 -55.41
N SER A 2 39.88 15.71 -54.79
CA SER A 2 40.13 15.04 -53.50
C SER A 2 39.79 15.86 -52.23
N SER A 3 39.78 17.19 -52.30
CA SER A 3 39.57 18.05 -51.11
C SER A 3 38.18 17.94 -50.47
N GLY A 4 37.14 17.61 -51.24
CA GLY A 4 35.78 17.38 -50.71
C GLY A 4 35.62 16.05 -49.97
N SER A 5 36.47 15.07 -50.28
CA SER A 5 36.44 13.74 -49.66
C SER A 5 37.13 13.71 -48.30
N GLU A 6 38.21 14.47 -48.11
CA GLU A 6 38.88 14.61 -46.81
C GLU A 6 38.00 15.33 -45.78
N LEU A 7 37.33 16.42 -46.18
CA LEU A 7 36.40 17.14 -45.29
C LEU A 7 35.24 16.26 -44.82
N ALA A 8 34.73 15.37 -45.67
CA ALA A 8 33.70 14.41 -45.32
C ALA A 8 34.19 13.36 -44.30
N ILE A 9 35.40 12.82 -44.49
CA ILE A 9 36.02 11.85 -43.57
C ILE A 9 36.23 12.47 -42.17
N HIS A 10 36.64 13.74 -42.10
CA HIS A 10 36.81 14.43 -40.82
C HIS A 10 35.48 14.70 -40.09
N ALA A 11 34.41 15.00 -40.83
CA ALA A 11 33.08 15.17 -40.26
C ALA A 11 32.51 13.84 -39.72
N ASP A 12 32.65 12.76 -40.49
CA ASP A 12 32.21 11.41 -40.07
C ASP A 12 32.97 10.93 -38.82
N LEU A 13 34.28 11.18 -38.74
CA LEU A 13 35.07 10.85 -37.57
C LEU A 13 34.64 11.67 -36.35
N ALA A 14 34.39 12.98 -36.50
CA ALA A 14 33.94 13.83 -35.41
C ALA A 14 32.57 13.40 -34.87
N ASP A 15 31.66 12.99 -35.75
CA ASP A 15 30.35 12.46 -35.36
C ASP A 15 30.45 11.09 -34.69
N ALA A 16 31.30 10.19 -35.20
CA ALA A 16 31.58 8.90 -34.58
C ALA A 16 32.19 9.06 -33.17
N MET A 17 33.16 9.97 -33.00
CA MET A 17 33.74 10.29 -31.70
C MET A 17 32.70 10.88 -30.74
N ARG A 18 31.81 11.75 -31.23
CA ARG A 18 30.71 12.31 -30.42
C ARG A 18 29.75 11.21 -29.97
N GLN A 19 29.35 10.31 -30.87
CA GLN A 19 28.48 9.18 -30.56
C GLN A 19 29.14 8.21 -29.57
N GLN A 20 30.43 7.90 -29.75
CA GLN A 20 31.18 7.05 -28.84
C GLN A 20 31.30 7.69 -27.45
N ALA A 21 31.55 8.99 -27.37
CA ALA A 21 31.61 9.72 -26.10
C ALA A 21 30.25 9.74 -25.37
N LEU A 22 29.16 9.97 -26.10
CA LEU A 22 27.80 9.89 -25.54
C LEU A 22 27.47 8.47 -25.05
N GLN A 23 27.82 7.46 -25.83
CA GLN A 23 27.60 6.05 -25.47
C GLN A 23 28.46 5.64 -24.27
N ALA A 24 29.71 6.08 -24.21
CA ALA A 24 30.60 5.83 -23.08
C ALA A 24 30.10 6.56 -21.81
N GLY A 25 29.62 7.80 -21.94
CA GLY A 25 29.04 8.56 -20.82
C GLY A 25 27.76 7.95 -20.29
N ALA A 26 26.86 7.50 -21.17
CA ALA A 26 25.63 6.81 -20.78
C ALA A 26 25.90 5.46 -20.10
N ASN A 27 26.97 4.75 -20.47
CA ASN A 27 27.31 3.44 -19.92
C ASN A 27 28.26 3.47 -18.72
N SER A 28 28.99 4.56 -18.51
CA SER A 28 29.92 4.71 -17.38
C SER A 28 29.19 5.17 -16.11
N PRO A 29 29.20 4.39 -15.02
CA PRO A 29 28.68 4.79 -13.72
C PRO A 29 29.17 6.16 -13.27
N ASP A 30 30.46 6.46 -13.49
CA ASP A 30 31.12 7.69 -13.03
C ASP A 30 30.63 8.94 -13.78
N VAL A 31 30.02 8.76 -14.96
CA VAL A 31 29.56 9.86 -15.83
C VAL A 31 28.04 9.97 -15.86
N ARG A 32 27.32 8.84 -15.79
CA ARG A 32 25.85 8.79 -15.80
C ARG A 32 25.21 9.61 -14.68
N GLY A 33 25.88 9.69 -13.52
CA GLY A 33 25.34 10.30 -12.32
C GLY A 33 24.17 9.51 -11.74
N SER A 34 23.55 10.07 -10.70
CA SER A 34 22.29 9.56 -10.16
C SER A 34 21.12 10.26 -10.84
N ASP A 35 20.06 9.52 -11.13
CA ASP A 35 18.84 10.07 -11.73
C ASP A 35 17.61 9.65 -10.91
N TRP A 36 16.55 10.46 -10.95
CA TRP A 36 15.27 10.15 -10.32
C TRP A 36 14.12 10.39 -11.31
N ARG A 37 13.11 9.53 -11.23
CA ARG A 37 11.89 9.68 -12.04
C ARG A 37 10.68 9.09 -11.34
N GLN A 38 9.51 9.45 -11.86
CA GLN A 38 8.26 8.80 -11.45
C GLN A 38 8.09 7.47 -12.19
N ALA A 39 7.47 6.50 -11.52
CA ALA A 39 7.12 5.22 -12.11
C ALA A 39 5.82 4.67 -11.51
N ILE A 40 5.17 3.74 -12.20
CA ILE A 40 3.98 3.04 -11.71
C ILE A 40 4.40 1.65 -11.24
N VAL A 41 3.99 1.26 -10.03
CA VAL A 41 4.19 -0.10 -9.52
C VAL A 41 3.32 -1.07 -10.32
N SER A 42 3.94 -2.09 -10.92
CA SER A 42 3.27 -3.20 -11.60
C SER A 42 3.08 -4.39 -10.67
N THR A 43 4.15 -4.80 -9.98
CA THR A 43 4.15 -5.96 -9.08
C THR A 43 4.92 -5.65 -7.80
N VAL A 44 4.50 -6.23 -6.68
CA VAL A 44 5.19 -6.14 -5.39
C VAL A 44 5.84 -7.47 -5.08
N GLY A 45 7.17 -7.48 -4.92
CA GLY A 45 7.94 -8.65 -4.53
C GLY A 45 7.81 -8.96 -3.04
N THR A 46 7.88 -10.24 -2.69
CA THR A 46 7.93 -10.70 -1.28
C THR A 46 9.29 -10.45 -0.62
N ASP A 47 10.31 -10.07 -1.41
CA ASP A 47 11.69 -9.82 -1.00
C ASP A 47 11.99 -8.33 -0.71
N GLY A 48 10.95 -7.50 -0.65
CA GLY A 48 11.09 -6.05 -0.44
C GLY A 48 11.43 -5.28 -1.71
N THR A 49 11.19 -5.84 -2.89
CA THR A 49 11.28 -5.11 -4.16
C THR A 49 9.91 -4.70 -4.71
N VAL A 50 9.90 -3.73 -5.60
CA VAL A 50 8.76 -3.42 -6.47
C VAL A 50 9.23 -3.46 -7.92
N VAL A 51 8.38 -3.97 -8.80
CA VAL A 51 8.61 -3.96 -10.25
C VAL A 51 7.77 -2.84 -10.84
N THR A 52 8.37 -1.93 -11.59
CA THR A 52 7.66 -0.86 -12.28
C THR A 52 7.04 -1.35 -13.59
N SER A 53 6.08 -0.60 -14.15
CA SER A 53 5.41 -0.91 -15.42
C SER A 53 6.36 -1.00 -16.62
N ASP A 54 7.53 -0.37 -16.55
CA ASP A 54 8.58 -0.44 -17.56
C ASP A 54 9.70 -1.42 -17.20
N GLY A 55 9.48 -2.30 -16.23
CA GLY A 55 10.32 -3.48 -15.96
C GLY A 55 11.48 -3.25 -15.01
N ILE A 56 11.58 -2.09 -14.34
CA ILE A 56 12.61 -1.87 -13.32
C ILE A 56 12.26 -2.62 -12.06
N ILE A 57 13.23 -3.36 -11.53
CA ILE A 57 13.18 -3.95 -10.20
C ILE A 57 13.91 -3.00 -9.25
N ALA A 58 13.17 -2.33 -8.37
CA ALA A 58 13.70 -1.37 -7.41
C ALA A 58 13.56 -1.91 -5.98
N ARG A 59 14.60 -1.73 -5.16
CA ARG A 59 14.53 -2.06 -3.73
C ARG A 59 13.74 -1.00 -2.99
N ARG A 60 12.75 -1.44 -2.22
CA ARG A 60 11.85 -0.56 -1.47
C ARG A 60 12.54 0.00 -0.23
N MET A 61 12.37 1.30 0.02
CA MET A 61 12.74 1.88 1.32
C MET A 61 11.89 1.25 2.43
N ALA A 62 12.46 1.09 3.62
CA ALA A 62 11.74 0.54 4.78
C ALA A 62 10.50 1.37 5.15
N THR A 63 10.53 2.68 4.86
CA THR A 63 9.42 3.62 5.06
C THR A 63 8.29 3.46 4.03
N TYR A 64 8.56 2.87 2.87
CA TYR A 64 7.55 2.61 1.86
C TYR A 64 6.85 1.28 2.17
N VAL A 65 5.95 1.32 3.15
CA VAL A 65 5.18 0.16 3.61
C VAL A 65 3.92 -0.02 2.77
N THR A 66 3.46 -1.27 2.64
CA THR A 66 2.22 -1.63 1.91
C THR A 66 2.14 -1.10 0.46
N PRO A 67 3.19 -1.25 -0.38
CA PRO A 67 3.04 -0.87 -1.77
C PRO A 67 1.97 -1.75 -2.43
N THR A 68 1.30 -1.18 -3.41
CA THR A 68 0.26 -1.83 -4.20
C THR A 68 0.52 -1.56 -5.68
N ALA A 69 0.14 -2.50 -6.54
CA ALA A 69 0.12 -2.26 -7.98
C ALA A 69 -0.76 -1.04 -8.32
N GLY A 70 -0.32 -0.23 -9.29
CA GLY A 70 -0.96 1.02 -9.69
C GLY A 70 -0.45 2.27 -8.96
N GLU A 71 0.40 2.13 -7.93
CA GLU A 71 0.95 3.29 -7.22
C GLU A 71 1.95 4.08 -8.08
N THR A 72 1.77 5.40 -8.13
CA THR A 72 2.81 6.31 -8.62
C THR A 72 3.84 6.56 -7.54
N ILE A 73 5.08 6.18 -7.82
CA ILE A 73 6.21 6.25 -6.89
C ILE A 73 7.36 7.05 -7.48
N VAL A 74 8.27 7.50 -6.62
CA VAL A 74 9.59 7.98 -7.05
C VAL A 74 10.57 6.81 -7.01
N VAL A 75 11.25 6.59 -8.13
CA VAL A 75 12.40 5.70 -8.23
C VAL A 75 13.66 6.51 -8.52
N SER A 76 14.79 6.08 -7.95
CA SER A 76 16.10 6.63 -8.30
C SER A 76 17.07 5.53 -8.65
N ILE A 77 17.97 5.82 -9.57
CA ILE A 77 19.15 5.01 -9.89
C ILE A 77 20.39 5.71 -9.35
N SER A 78 21.22 4.98 -8.61
CA SER A 78 22.57 5.46 -8.27
C SER A 78 23.47 5.40 -9.50
N SER A 79 24.59 6.13 -9.47
CA SER A 79 25.67 5.98 -10.46
C SER A 79 26.07 4.52 -10.69
N SER A 80 26.14 3.72 -9.61
CA SER A 80 26.43 2.27 -9.66
C SER A 80 25.31 1.38 -10.21
N GLY A 81 24.18 1.95 -10.66
CA GLY A 81 23.07 1.22 -11.25
C GLY A 81 22.04 0.64 -10.26
N ASN A 82 22.14 0.96 -8.97
CA ASN A 82 21.20 0.45 -7.97
C ASN A 82 19.89 1.24 -7.99
N TRP A 83 18.78 0.53 -8.16
CA TRP A 83 17.45 1.14 -8.14
C TRP A 83 16.84 1.11 -6.74
N LEU A 84 16.38 2.28 -6.28
CA LEU A 84 15.63 2.45 -5.04
C LEU A 84 14.24 3.00 -5.33
N ALA A 85 13.23 2.44 -4.67
CA ALA A 85 11.87 2.96 -4.63
C ALA A 85 11.66 3.72 -3.32
N HIS A 86 11.52 5.05 -3.43
CA HIS A 86 11.46 5.96 -2.28
C HIS A 86 10.13 5.87 -1.55
N GLY A 87 9.04 5.78 -2.31
CA GLY A 87 7.70 5.83 -1.76
C GLY A 87 6.70 6.37 -2.77
N ARG A 88 5.42 6.30 -2.38
CA ARG A 88 4.32 6.88 -3.15
C ARG A 88 4.44 8.40 -3.19
N ILE A 89 4.06 8.99 -4.31
CA ILE A 89 3.82 10.44 -4.44
C ILE A 89 2.36 10.78 -4.70
N ALA A 90 1.55 9.76 -5.01
CA ALA A 90 0.10 9.85 -5.02
C ALA A 90 -0.48 8.69 -4.20
N PRO A 91 -1.51 8.92 -3.38
CA PRO A 91 -2.27 7.82 -2.80
C PRO A 91 -2.82 6.96 -3.94
N VAL A 92 -2.59 5.65 -3.87
CA VAL A 92 -3.60 4.76 -4.46
C VAL A 92 -4.85 5.04 -3.65
N THR A 93 -6.01 4.98 -4.30
CA THR A 93 -7.38 5.27 -3.81
C THR A 93 -7.79 4.61 -2.47
N THR A 94 -6.86 3.98 -1.76
CA THR A 94 -7.00 3.23 -0.51
C THR A 94 -6.12 3.74 0.64
N ALA A 95 -5.00 4.40 0.37
CA ALA A 95 -4.11 4.90 1.43
C ALA A 95 -4.51 6.33 1.81
N GLY A 96 -4.86 6.55 3.08
CA GLY A 96 -5.33 7.85 3.57
C GLY A 96 -6.81 8.15 3.32
N THR A 97 -7.53 7.32 2.57
CA THR A 97 -8.98 7.45 2.33
C THR A 97 -9.75 6.37 3.07
N TRP A 98 -10.89 6.72 3.67
CA TRP A 98 -11.79 5.76 4.29
C TRP A 98 -12.50 4.90 3.24
N GLN A 99 -12.51 3.59 3.44
CA GLN A 99 -13.19 2.61 2.60
C GLN A 99 -14.21 1.84 3.42
N THR A 100 -15.42 1.68 2.88
CA THR A 100 -16.52 0.98 3.55
C THR A 100 -16.21 -0.51 3.74
N LEU A 101 -16.45 -1.03 4.94
CA LEU A 101 -16.41 -2.46 5.22
C LEU A 101 -17.64 -3.16 4.62
N THR A 102 -17.41 -4.30 3.96
CA THR A 102 -18.52 -5.14 3.47
C THR A 102 -18.97 -6.06 4.59
N LEU A 103 -20.02 -5.66 5.30
CA LEU A 103 -20.61 -6.44 6.39
C LEU A 103 -21.29 -7.72 5.89
N SER A 104 -21.29 -8.76 6.70
CA SER A 104 -21.86 -10.07 6.39
C SER A 104 -22.62 -10.66 7.60
N GLY A 105 -23.19 -11.86 7.46
CA GLY A 105 -23.82 -12.55 8.60
C GLY A 105 -25.02 -11.83 9.21
N GLY A 106 -25.69 -10.95 8.46
CA GLY A 106 -26.82 -10.15 8.94
C GLY A 106 -26.43 -8.84 9.63
N TRP A 107 -25.12 -8.55 9.73
CA TRP A 107 -24.64 -7.24 10.17
C TRP A 107 -24.96 -6.16 9.13
N THR A 108 -25.36 -5.00 9.61
CA THR A 108 -25.72 -3.85 8.76
C THR A 108 -25.09 -2.57 9.30
N THR A 109 -25.15 -1.48 8.54
CA THR A 109 -24.76 -0.16 9.06
C THR A 109 -25.79 0.27 10.12
N PHE A 110 -25.34 0.86 11.23
CA PHE A 110 -26.28 1.32 12.26
C PHE A 110 -27.14 2.49 11.77
N GLY A 111 -26.55 3.38 10.98
CA GLY A 111 -27.19 4.58 10.44
C GLY A 111 -26.87 5.84 11.24
N SER A 112 -27.51 6.95 10.87
CA SER A 112 -27.34 8.25 11.52
C SER A 112 -27.62 8.17 13.03
N PRO A 113 -26.83 8.85 13.90
CA PRO A 113 -25.78 9.83 13.60
C PRO A 113 -24.37 9.24 13.44
N TYR A 114 -24.22 7.92 13.35
CA TYR A 114 -22.92 7.26 13.38
C TYR A 114 -22.30 7.15 11.98
N TRP A 115 -20.98 7.09 11.92
CA TRP A 115 -20.27 6.82 10.68
C TRP A 115 -20.54 5.40 10.17
N THR A 116 -20.52 5.25 8.86
CA THR A 116 -20.55 3.95 8.19
C THR A 116 -19.30 3.15 8.56
N PRO A 117 -19.43 1.87 8.99
CA PRO A 117 -18.31 0.97 9.23
C PRO A 117 -17.30 0.98 8.08
N SER A 118 -16.09 1.45 8.39
CA SER A 118 -15.05 1.72 7.39
C SER A 118 -13.66 1.43 7.95
N TYR A 119 -12.68 1.31 7.04
CA TYR A 119 -11.26 1.19 7.37
C TYR A 119 -10.42 2.20 6.59
N ARG A 120 -9.21 2.47 7.07
CA ARG A 120 -8.21 3.29 6.39
C ARG A 120 -6.81 2.73 6.63
N ILE A 121 -6.01 2.59 5.56
CA ILE A 121 -4.58 2.30 5.67
C ILE A 121 -3.84 3.61 5.92
N ASN A 122 -3.06 3.67 7.00
CA ASN A 122 -2.41 4.90 7.47
C ASN A 122 -1.05 5.19 6.82
N GLY A 123 -0.49 4.24 6.07
CA GLY A 123 0.79 4.39 5.40
C GLY A 123 2.02 4.24 6.31
N ASP A 124 1.81 3.95 7.60
CA ASP A 124 2.83 3.65 8.61
C ASP A 124 2.83 2.15 9.02
N GLY A 125 2.16 1.31 8.23
CA GLY A 125 1.99 -0.11 8.52
C GLY A 125 0.82 -0.41 9.46
N THR A 126 0.01 0.59 9.79
CA THR A 126 -1.22 0.41 10.59
C THR A 126 -2.49 0.63 9.78
N VAL A 127 -3.58 0.09 10.31
CA VAL A 127 -4.95 0.29 9.82
C VAL A 127 -5.79 0.85 10.95
N SER A 128 -6.61 1.84 10.62
CA SER A 128 -7.65 2.38 11.51
C SER A 128 -9.03 1.89 11.07
N LEU A 129 -9.90 1.61 12.02
CA LEU A 129 -11.32 1.38 11.79
C LEU A 129 -12.16 2.57 12.30
N SER A 130 -13.37 2.72 11.77
CA SER A 130 -14.34 3.73 12.20
C SER A 130 -15.77 3.25 11.96
N GLY A 131 -16.72 3.84 12.69
CA GLY A 131 -18.15 3.64 12.52
C GLY A 131 -18.76 2.63 13.47
N LEU A 132 -20.06 2.43 13.28
CA LEU A 132 -20.89 1.58 14.13
C LEU A 132 -21.63 0.53 13.29
N ALA A 133 -21.33 -0.74 13.55
CA ALA A 133 -22.01 -1.85 12.90
C ALA A 133 -23.19 -2.31 13.77
N LYS A 134 -24.36 -2.49 13.17
CA LYS A 134 -25.56 -3.00 13.84
C LYS A 134 -25.58 -4.52 13.78
N ALA A 135 -25.73 -5.13 14.95
CA ALA A 135 -25.74 -6.56 15.10
C ALA A 135 -27.05 -7.19 14.58
N PRO A 136 -27.01 -8.41 14.04
CA PRO A 136 -28.21 -9.23 13.94
C PRO A 136 -28.69 -9.58 15.36
N ALA A 137 -30.00 -9.74 15.56
CA ALA A 137 -30.57 -10.05 16.88
C ALA A 137 -30.19 -11.48 17.34
N SER A 138 -29.00 -11.65 17.92
CA SER A 138 -28.43 -12.93 18.32
C SER A 138 -27.60 -12.81 19.60
N ALA A 139 -27.71 -13.83 20.46
CA ALA A 139 -26.87 -14.03 21.64
C ALA A 139 -25.60 -14.84 21.35
N ALA A 140 -25.44 -15.37 20.13
CA ALA A 140 -24.34 -16.26 19.80
C ALA A 140 -23.00 -15.52 19.91
N THR A 141 -21.95 -16.18 20.40
CA THR A 141 -20.59 -15.65 20.47
C THR A 141 -19.60 -16.74 20.01
N PRO A 142 -18.59 -16.42 19.17
CA PRO A 142 -18.31 -15.11 18.57
C PRO A 142 -19.29 -14.76 17.43
N GLN A 143 -19.47 -13.47 17.15
CA GLN A 143 -20.17 -12.99 15.96
C GLN A 143 -19.21 -12.34 14.98
N THR A 144 -19.25 -12.80 13.73
CA THR A 144 -18.43 -12.23 12.66
C THR A 144 -19.17 -11.10 11.98
N LEU A 145 -18.58 -9.90 12.03
CA LEU A 145 -19.10 -8.70 11.38
C LEU A 145 -18.85 -8.76 9.87
N CYS A 146 -17.62 -9.11 9.50
CA CYS A 146 -17.17 -9.25 8.13
C CYS A 146 -15.86 -10.03 8.06
N THR A 147 -15.48 -10.40 6.84
CA THR A 147 -14.09 -10.76 6.52
C THR A 147 -13.41 -9.52 5.96
N LEU A 148 -12.28 -9.15 6.56
CA LEU A 148 -11.46 -8.03 6.11
C LEU A 148 -10.86 -8.31 4.72
N PRO A 149 -10.74 -7.28 3.85
CA PRO A 149 -9.94 -7.38 2.64
C PRO A 149 -8.51 -7.84 2.94
N ALA A 150 -7.94 -8.68 2.07
CA ALA A 150 -6.61 -9.25 2.28
C ALA A 150 -5.51 -8.19 2.51
N ALA A 151 -5.64 -7.00 1.90
CA ALA A 151 -4.72 -5.89 2.07
C ALA A 151 -4.66 -5.33 3.49
N ILE A 152 -5.67 -5.59 4.32
CA ILE A 152 -5.76 -5.11 5.71
C ILE A 152 -5.86 -6.21 6.76
N THR A 153 -5.59 -7.47 6.37
CA THR A 153 -5.53 -8.59 7.32
C THR A 153 -4.20 -8.58 8.08
N PRO A 154 -4.20 -8.64 9.43
CA PRO A 154 -2.96 -8.58 10.21
C PRO A 154 -2.23 -9.93 10.25
N THR A 155 -0.91 -9.89 10.45
CA THR A 155 -0.07 -11.08 10.69
C THR A 155 -0.27 -11.68 12.08
N SER A 156 -0.74 -10.89 13.04
CA SER A 156 -1.01 -11.30 14.42
C SER A 156 -2.40 -10.87 14.86
N LYS A 157 -3.02 -11.67 15.71
CA LYS A 157 -4.34 -11.34 16.27
C LYS A 157 -4.25 -10.05 17.08
N SER A 158 -5.16 -9.10 16.80
CA SER A 158 -5.33 -7.89 17.60
C SER A 158 -6.67 -7.92 18.32
N ARG A 159 -6.74 -7.38 19.53
CA ARG A 159 -7.93 -7.42 20.39
C ARG A 159 -8.14 -6.07 21.06
N PHE A 160 -9.36 -5.56 21.00
CA PHE A 160 -9.74 -4.25 21.54
C PHE A 160 -11.03 -4.37 22.36
N PRO A 161 -11.21 -3.57 23.41
CA PRO A 161 -12.53 -3.44 24.03
C PRO A 161 -13.52 -2.80 23.04
N THR A 162 -14.77 -3.23 23.08
CA THR A 162 -15.86 -2.58 22.32
C THR A 162 -17.15 -2.63 23.11
N GLU A 163 -18.00 -1.61 22.97
CA GLU A 163 -19.36 -1.66 23.48
C GLU A 163 -20.25 -2.37 22.45
N VAL A 164 -21.03 -3.35 22.92
CA VAL A 164 -21.91 -4.16 22.06
C VAL A 164 -23.39 -3.91 22.31
N ALA A 165 -23.74 -3.33 23.46
CA ALA A 165 -25.07 -2.80 23.79
C ALA A 165 -24.90 -1.80 24.94
N ASN A 166 -25.94 -1.04 25.29
CA ASN A 166 -25.87 -0.03 26.35
C ASN A 166 -25.33 -0.62 27.67
N GLY A 167 -24.12 -0.21 28.06
CA GLY A 167 -23.47 -0.69 29.29
C GLY A 167 -23.00 -2.15 29.22
N VAL A 168 -23.01 -2.77 28.04
CA VAL A 168 -22.50 -4.13 27.79
C VAL A 168 -21.25 -4.02 26.92
N HIS A 169 -20.14 -4.49 27.46
CA HIS A 169 -18.85 -4.47 26.78
C HIS A 169 -18.44 -5.90 26.41
N GLY A 170 -17.78 -6.01 25.27
CA GLY A 170 -17.11 -7.21 24.82
C GLY A 170 -15.73 -6.89 24.27
N ALA A 171 -15.19 -7.83 23.52
CA ALA A 171 -13.94 -7.70 22.80
C ALA A 171 -14.17 -7.76 21.29
N LEU A 172 -13.59 -6.81 20.56
CA LEU A 172 -13.44 -6.84 19.13
C LEU A 172 -12.10 -7.49 18.80
N ASP A 173 -12.15 -8.67 18.20
CA ASP A 173 -10.96 -9.37 17.72
C ASP A 173 -10.82 -9.22 16.21
N ILE A 174 -9.58 -8.97 15.80
CA ILE A 174 -9.13 -8.92 14.43
C ILE A 174 -8.20 -10.11 14.23
N ASN A 175 -8.73 -11.16 13.61
CA ASN A 175 -8.01 -12.41 13.46
C ASN A 175 -7.07 -12.40 12.25
N VAL A 176 -6.04 -13.24 12.28
CA VAL A 176 -5.10 -13.45 11.17
C VAL A 176 -5.76 -14.04 9.91
N SER A 177 -6.95 -14.62 10.06
CA SER A 177 -7.79 -15.06 8.94
C SER A 177 -8.53 -13.93 8.24
N GLY A 178 -8.44 -12.70 8.77
CA GLY A 178 -9.23 -11.55 8.35
C GLY A 178 -10.61 -11.49 9.01
N ALA A 179 -11.01 -12.45 9.86
CA ALA A 179 -12.29 -12.38 10.55
C ALA A 179 -12.29 -11.25 11.59
N LEU A 180 -13.15 -10.24 11.38
CA LEU A 180 -13.47 -9.18 12.34
C LEU A 180 -14.68 -9.62 13.18
N GLN A 181 -14.49 -9.83 14.47
CA GLN A 181 -15.49 -10.49 15.32
C GLN A 181 -15.65 -9.82 16.66
N ILE A 182 -16.89 -9.72 17.15
CA ILE A 182 -17.14 -9.46 18.57
C ILE A 182 -17.27 -10.77 19.35
N GLN A 183 -16.78 -10.76 20.58
CA GLN A 183 -16.87 -11.88 21.52
C GLN A 183 -16.74 -11.40 22.98
N ASP A 184 -16.74 -12.33 23.93
CA ASP A 184 -16.60 -12.06 25.38
C ASP A 184 -17.58 -11.01 25.93
N TYR A 185 -18.83 -11.03 25.46
CA TYR A 185 -19.91 -10.20 26.00
C TYR A 185 -21.04 -11.07 26.55
N SER A 186 -21.86 -10.49 27.41
CA SER A 186 -23.06 -11.13 27.97
C SER A 186 -24.32 -10.66 27.24
N GLY A 187 -25.33 -11.53 27.14
CA GLY A 187 -26.60 -11.20 26.52
C GLY A 187 -26.52 -11.06 24.99
N ASN A 188 -27.32 -10.14 24.44
CA ASN A 188 -27.42 -9.91 23.00
C ASN A 188 -26.58 -8.69 22.60
N ALA A 189 -25.81 -8.82 21.53
CA ALA A 189 -25.23 -7.66 20.88
C ALA A 189 -26.32 -6.88 20.13
N GLY A 190 -26.34 -5.56 20.31
CA GLY A 190 -27.09 -4.62 19.48
C GLY A 190 -26.22 -3.93 18.44
N TRP A 191 -24.93 -3.76 18.72
CA TRP A 191 -23.95 -3.14 17.83
C TRP A 191 -22.52 -3.62 18.10
N ALA A 192 -21.57 -3.06 17.38
CA ALA A 192 -20.15 -3.14 17.64
C ALA A 192 -19.50 -1.81 17.24
N GLY A 193 -18.89 -1.12 18.21
CA GLY A 193 -18.14 0.11 17.98
C GLY A 193 -16.77 -0.17 17.37
N LEU A 194 -16.44 0.53 16.29
CA LEU A 194 -15.15 0.40 15.58
C LEU A 194 -14.27 1.64 15.71
N ASP A 195 -14.83 2.77 16.14
CA ASP A 195 -14.10 4.03 16.29
C ASP A 195 -12.95 3.90 17.32
N GLY A 196 -11.79 4.43 16.96
CA GLY A 196 -10.58 4.40 17.79
C GLY A 196 -9.78 3.11 17.72
N VAL A 197 -10.24 2.10 16.97
CA VAL A 197 -9.48 0.86 16.75
C VAL A 197 -8.36 1.12 15.73
N GLN A 198 -7.11 0.87 16.15
CA GLN A 198 -5.94 0.91 15.28
C GLN A 198 -5.04 -0.28 15.54
N TYR A 199 -4.65 -1.00 14.49
CA TYR A 199 -3.82 -2.20 14.60
C TYR A 199 -2.71 -2.23 13.55
N ARG A 200 -1.66 -3.02 13.82
CA ARG A 200 -0.52 -3.22 12.91
C ARG A 200 -0.83 -4.32 11.90
N LEU A 201 -0.37 -4.13 10.67
CA LEU A 201 -0.45 -5.17 9.64
C LEU A 201 0.62 -6.25 9.81
N THR A 202 1.82 -5.86 10.26
CA THR A 202 2.98 -6.74 10.43
C THR A 202 3.56 -6.66 11.83
#